data_AF-A0A9D6VDE2-F1
#
_entry.id   AF-A0A9D6VDE2-F1
#
_cell.length_a   1.000
_cell.length_b   1.000
_cell.length_c   1.000
_cell.angle_alpha   90.00
_cell.angle_beta   90.00
_cell.angle_gamma   90.00
#
_symmetry.space_group_name_H-M   'P 1'
#
loop_
_entity.id
_entity.type
_entity.pdbx_description
1 polymer ?
#
loop_
_entity_poly.entity_id
_entity_poly.type
_entity_poly.pdbx_seq_one_letter_code
_entity_poly.pdbx_strand_id
1 'polypeptide(L)' 'MPRTTVDIDPPVLREIKSLQKKEHRALGQIISQLLSEALARRRTTRKAPSFKWTSRSMRAFVDLTDKETHYAILDEKKT' A
#
# COMPACT_ATOMS: atom_id res chain seq x y z
N MET A 1 11.41 16.80 -6.60
CA MET A 1 11.41 15.34 -6.86
C MET A 1 12.80 14.80 -6.55
N PRO A 2 12.93 13.61 -5.93
CA PRO A 2 14.24 13.00 -5.70
C PRO A 2 14.94 12.69 -7.03
N ARG A 3 16.25 12.96 -7.10
CA ARG A 3 17.08 12.64 -8.26
C ARG A 3 17.89 11.38 -7.94
N THR A 4 17.72 10.35 -8.75
CA THR A 4 18.40 9.07 -8.57
C THR A 4 19.12 8.72 -9.86
N THR A 5 20.39 8.32 -9.77
CA THR A 5 21.14 7.76 -10.89
C THR A 5 20.91 6.25 -10.91
N VAL A 6 20.47 5.72 -12.04
CA VAL A 6 20.22 4.30 -12.24
C VAL A 6 20.91 3.85 -13.51
N ASP A 7 21.53 2.67 -13.46
CA ASP A 7 22.07 2.03 -14.64
C ASP A 7 20.94 1.39 -15.45
N ILE A 8 20.89 1.66 -16.75
CA ILE A 8 19.89 1.15 -17.68
C ILE A 8 20.61 0.50 -18.85
N ASP A 9 20.25 -0.74 -19.16
CA ASP A 9 20.83 -1.46 -20.28
C ASP A 9 20.69 -0.66 -21.60
N PRO A 10 21.74 -0.61 -22.45
CA PRO A 10 21.71 0.12 -23.72
C PRO A 10 20.51 -0.18 -24.65
N PRO A 11 20.02 -1.44 -24.82
CA PRO A 11 18.82 -1.69 -25.61
C PRO A 11 17.57 -1.03 -25.02
N VAL A 12 17.38 -1.11 -23.70
CA VAL A 12 16.23 -0.52 -23.00
C VAL A 12 16.25 0.99 -23.11
N LEU A 13 17.42 1.62 -22.91
CA LEU A 13 17.57 3.06 -23.05
C LEU A 13 17.22 3.56 -24.47
N ARG A 14 17.58 2.79 -25.52
CA ARG A 14 17.24 3.12 -26.91
C ARG A 14 15.73 3.11 -27.14
N GLU A 15 15.03 2.14 -26.59
CA GLU A 15 13.58 2.03 -26.70
C GLU A 15 12.86 3.18 -26.00
N ILE A 16 13.26 3.50 -24.76
CA ILE A 16 12.69 4.62 -23.99
C ILE A 16 12.92 5.96 -24.72
N LYS A 17 14.09 6.16 -25.33
CA LYS A 17 14.36 7.37 -26.15
C LYS A 17 13.49 7.43 -27.41
N SER A 18 13.15 6.29 -28.01
CA SER A 18 12.23 6.23 -29.15
C SER A 18 10.81 6.63 -28.72
N LEU A 19 10.33 6.12 -27.59
CA LEU A 19 9.07 6.53 -26.96
C LEU A 19 9.05 8.02 -26.63
N GLN A 20 10.15 8.55 -26.08
CA GLN A 20 10.30 9.97 -25.78
C GLN A 20 10.06 10.85 -27.01
N LYS A 21 10.64 10.48 -28.16
CA LYS A 21 10.48 11.22 -29.42
C LYS A 21 9.04 11.16 -29.94
N LYS A 22 8.34 10.04 -29.74
CA LYS A 22 6.96 9.85 -30.18
C LYS A 22 5.95 10.61 -29.31
N GLU A 23 6.15 10.60 -27.99
CA GLU A 23 5.19 11.16 -27.03
C GLU A 23 5.49 12.62 -26.66
N HIS A 24 6.65 13.16 -27.03
CA HIS A 24 7.10 14.52 -26.66
C HIS A 24 7.10 14.79 -25.13
N ARG A 25 7.30 13.75 -24.32
CA ARG A 25 7.34 13.82 -22.85
C ARG A 25 8.77 13.79 -22.33
N ALA A 26 8.96 14.21 -21.07
CA ALA A 26 10.26 14.13 -20.43
C ALA A 26 10.66 12.67 -20.15
N LEU A 27 11.93 12.33 -20.39
CA LEU A 27 12.45 10.96 -20.22
C LEU A 27 12.15 10.39 -18.81
N GLY A 28 12.33 11.22 -17.77
CA GLY A 28 12.05 10.83 -16.40
C GLY A 28 10.56 10.54 -16.12
N GLN A 29 9.63 11.19 -16.83
CA GLN A 29 8.20 10.90 -16.69
C GLN A 29 7.84 9.55 -17.30
N ILE A 30 8.41 9.24 -18.47
CA ILE A 30 8.22 7.95 -19.14
C ILE A 30 8.79 6.82 -18.26
N ILE A 31 10.02 6.98 -17.77
CA ILE A 31 10.66 6.00 -16.87
C ILE A 31 9.83 5.80 -15.61
N SER A 32 9.38 6.89 -14.96
CA SER A 32 8.57 6.81 -13.74
C SER A 32 7.25 6.07 -13.96
N GLN A 33 6.57 6.34 -15.07
CA GLN A 33 5.33 5.66 -15.43
C GLN A 33 5.56 4.16 -15.67
N LEU A 34 6.51 3.81 -16.54
CA LEU A 34 6.82 2.41 -16.87
C LEU A 34 7.23 1.61 -15.61
N LEU A 35 8.05 2.22 -14.74
CA LEU A 35 8.46 1.62 -13.48
C LEU A 35 7.26 1.44 -12.52
N SER A 36 6.37 2.42 -12.44
CA SER A 36 5.17 2.34 -11.61
C SER A 36 4.26 1.20 -12.07
N GLU A 37 4.04 1.05 -13.37
CA GLU A 37 3.25 -0.04 -13.94
C GLU A 37 3.88 -1.42 -13.67
N ALA A 38 5.21 -1.54 -13.85
CA ALA A 38 5.92 -2.79 -13.55
C ALA A 38 5.85 -3.16 -12.06
N LEU A 39 6.02 -2.19 -11.16
CA LEU A 39 5.88 -2.39 -9.72
C LEU A 39 4.45 -2.77 -9.33
N ALA A 40 3.43 -2.18 -9.95
CA ALA A 40 2.03 -2.56 -9.74
C ALA A 40 1.79 -4.01 -10.14
N ARG A 41 2.24 -4.44 -11.33
CA ARG A 41 2.15 -5.84 -11.79
C ARG A 41 2.90 -6.82 -10.87
N ARG A 42 4.05 -6.40 -10.31
CA ARG A 42 4.77 -7.20 -9.32
C ARG A 42 4.04 -7.29 -7.98
N ARG A 43 3.30 -6.25 -7.59
CA ARG A 43 2.48 -6.27 -6.37
C ARG A 43 1.25 -7.16 -6.52
N THR A 44 0.59 -7.17 -7.68
CA THR A 44 -0.60 -8.02 -7.90
C THR A 44 -0.26 -9.51 -7.94
N THR A 45 0.92 -9.87 -8.44
CA THR A 45 1.42 -11.26 -8.39
C THR A 45 1.81 -11.70 -6.98
N ARG A 46 2.15 -10.78 -6.08
CA ARG A 46 2.30 -11.07 -4.66
C ARG A 46 0.89 -11.23 -4.09
N LYS A 47 0.47 -12.48 -3.81
CA LYS A 47 -0.80 -12.75 -3.11
C LYS A 47 -0.91 -11.79 -1.93
N ALA A 48 -1.91 -10.91 -1.96
CA ALA A 48 -2.29 -10.17 -0.77
C ALA A 48 -2.46 -11.18 0.37
N PRO A 49 -1.98 -10.89 1.59
CA PRO A 49 -2.26 -11.79 2.70
C PRO A 49 -3.77 -12.01 2.73
N SER A 50 -4.19 -13.28 2.71
CA SER A 50 -5.60 -13.63 2.80
C SER A 50 -6.18 -12.86 3.96
N PHE A 51 -7.27 -12.12 3.75
CA PHE A 51 -7.97 -11.47 4.84
C PHE A 51 -8.34 -12.54 5.87
N LYS A 52 -7.76 -12.45 7.07
CA LYS A 52 -8.02 -13.37 8.17
C LYS A 52 -8.91 -12.65 9.17
N TRP A 53 -10.14 -13.11 9.31
CA TRP A 53 -10.98 -12.75 10.45
C TRP A 53 -10.22 -13.12 11.73
N THR A 54 -9.89 -12.12 12.54
CA THR A 54 -9.27 -12.34 13.84
C THR A 54 -10.36 -12.32 14.90
N SER A 55 -10.73 -13.51 15.40
CA SER A 55 -11.54 -13.65 16.60
C SER A 55 -10.60 -13.99 17.76
N ARG A 56 -10.66 -13.21 18.83
CA ARG A 56 -9.94 -13.47 20.08
C ARG A 56 -10.94 -13.37 21.22
N SER A 57 -10.81 -14.24 22.22
CA SER A 57 -11.60 -14.15 23.44
C SER A 57 -11.39 -12.75 24.04
N MET A 58 -12.47 -11.97 24.15
CA MET A 58 -12.42 -10.63 24.74
C MET A 58 -12.04 -10.66 26.22
N ARG A 59 -12.30 -11.80 26.91
CA ARG A 59 -12.12 -11.98 28.36
C ARG A 59 -12.72 -10.80 29.15
N ALA A 60 -13.88 -10.33 28.71
CA ALA A 60 -14.58 -9.27 29.41
C ALA A 60 -14.98 -9.76 30.80
N PHE A 61 -14.74 -8.91 31.80
CA PHE A 61 -15.17 -9.12 33.18
C PHE A 61 -16.64 -8.73 33.40
N VAL A 62 -17.36 -8.48 32.31
CA VAL A 62 -18.63 -7.77 32.27
C VAL A 62 -19.50 -8.43 31.21
N ASP A 63 -20.75 -8.69 31.56
CA ASP A 63 -21.74 -9.10 30.57
C ASP A 63 -22.14 -7.88 29.73
N LEU A 64 -21.81 -7.89 28.44
CA LEU A 64 -22.16 -6.83 27.51
C LEU A 64 -23.64 -6.82 27.13
N THR A 65 -24.38 -7.87 27.48
CA THR A 65 -25.84 -7.94 27.30
C THR A 65 -26.56 -7.07 28.32
N ASP A 66 -25.94 -6.84 29.48
CA ASP A 66 -26.43 -5.92 30.49
C ASP A 66 -25.93 -4.50 30.19
N LYS A 67 -26.84 -3.74 29.59
CA LYS A 67 -26.62 -2.35 29.22
C LYS A 67 -26.20 -1.49 30.43
N GLU A 68 -26.83 -1.67 31.58
CA GLU A 68 -26.60 -0.82 32.75
C GLU A 68 -25.20 -1.07 33.33
N THR A 69 -24.82 -2.34 33.49
CA THR A 69 -23.49 -2.71 33.97
C THR A 69 -22.39 -2.27 32.99
N HIS A 70 -22.64 -2.32 31.67
CA HIS A 70 -21.70 -1.84 30.67
C HIS A 70 -21.46 -0.31 30.73
N TYR A 71 -22.52 0.50 30.87
CA TYR A 71 -22.37 1.95 30.97
C TYR A 71 -21.73 2.38 32.29
N ALA A 72 -22.05 1.71 33.40
CA ALA A 72 -21.44 2.01 34.70
C ALA A 72 -19.91 1.91 34.66
N ILE A 73 -19.36 0.88 33.99
CA ILE A 73 -17.91 0.68 33.86
C ILE A 73 -17.26 1.63 32.86
N LEU A 74 -17.98 2.08 31.83
CA LEU A 74 -17.49 3.11 30.91
C LEU A 74 -17.41 4.49 31.58
N ASP A 75 -18.34 4.80 32.47
CA ASP A 75 -18.39 6.07 33.21
C ASP A 75 -17.49 6.08 34.45
N GLU A 76 -17.00 4.91 34.90
CA GLU A 76 -15.93 4.83 35.89
C GLU A 76 -14.61 5.39 35.32
N LYS A 77 -14.36 6.67 35.62
CA LYS A 77 -13.07 7.31 35.39
C LYS A 77 -11.97 6.51 36.10
N LYS A 78 -11.15 5.79 35.32
CA LYS A 78 -9.88 5.25 35.82
C LYS A 78 -9.03 6.40 36.35
N THR A 79 -8.73 6.36 37.64
CA THR A 79 -7.70 7.20 38.30
C THR A 79 -6.39 6.46 38.29
#